data_AF-A0A512M390-F1
#
_entry.id   AF-A0A512M390-F1
#
_cell.length_a   1.000
_cell.length_b   1.000
_cell.length_c   1.000
_cell.angle_alpha   90.00
_cell.angle_beta   90.00
_cell.angle_gamma   90.00
#
_symmetry.space_group_name_H-M   'P 1'
#
loop_
_entity.id
_entity.type
_entity.pdbx_description
1 polymer ?
#
loop_
_entity_poly.entity_id
_entity_poly.type
_entity_poly.pdbx_seq_one_letter_code
_entity_poly.pdbx_strand_id
1 'polypeptide(L)'
;MTANNFITRWDAVVTQERAEATAAGVPEIADDLRLVNAPPALLTVPAFPSDAAHFLVEAGLPWSCAPFLSFEAITRGPIPLVQYYGAQQFPPSDLSRLAPFYILGFDGAGDPLCLDSSRDGEIVALDHENRFQTRKFVSSNIATLAEALLVVHTKPHEDFVEHVQAFDPRAAEPSAFLPLQVRMLID
;
A
#
# COMPACT_ATOMS: atom_id res chain seq x y z
N MET A 1 6.28 9.01 9.86
CA MET A 1 7.02 9.29 8.62
C MET A 1 6.52 10.56 7.92
N THR A 2 7.38 11.40 7.33
CA THR A 2 6.99 12.50 6.42
C THR A 2 7.31 12.13 4.97
N ALA A 3 6.66 12.78 3.99
CA ALA A 3 6.90 12.56 2.55
C ALA A 3 8.38 12.67 2.17
N ASN A 4 9.04 13.79 2.54
CA ASN A 4 10.46 14.00 2.27
C ASN A 4 11.38 12.97 2.94
N ASN A 5 11.06 12.54 4.17
CA ASN A 5 11.85 11.52 4.86
C ASN A 5 11.70 10.17 4.15
N PHE A 6 10.49 9.83 3.72
CA PHE A 6 10.23 8.61 2.97
C PHE A 6 10.99 8.59 1.64
N ILE A 7 10.87 9.64 0.81
CA ILE A 7 11.58 9.75 -0.48
C ILE A 7 13.08 9.53 -0.27
N THR A 8 13.69 10.24 0.68
CA THR A 8 15.13 10.13 0.94
C THR A 8 15.56 8.71 1.32
N ARG A 9 14.77 8.04 2.17
CA ARG A 9 15.07 6.66 2.61
C ARG A 9 14.80 5.66 1.49
N TRP A 10 13.77 5.88 0.69
CA TRP A 10 13.42 5.01 -0.43
C TRP A 10 14.43 5.10 -1.57
N ASP A 11 14.94 6.29 -1.88
CA ASP A 11 16.01 6.48 -2.87
C ASP A 11 17.28 5.68 -2.50
N ALA A 12 17.58 5.58 -1.20
CA ALA A 12 18.68 4.74 -0.71
C ALA A 12 18.42 3.25 -0.97
N VAL A 13 17.19 2.78 -0.73
CA VAL A 13 16.76 1.41 -1.07
C VAL A 13 16.92 1.17 -2.57
N VAL A 14 16.34 2.02 -3.41
CA VAL A 14 16.41 1.90 -4.88
C VAL A 14 17.86 1.87 -5.37
N THR A 15 18.73 2.69 -4.78
CA THR A 15 20.16 2.73 -5.14
C THR A 15 20.85 1.41 -4.82
N GLN A 16 20.60 0.87 -3.62
CA GLN A 16 21.16 -0.42 -3.20
C GLN A 16 20.65 -1.56 -4.08
N GLU A 17 19.33 -1.68 -4.22
CA GLU A 17 18.66 -2.71 -5.01
C GLU A 17 19.09 -2.68 -6.48
N ARG A 18 19.28 -1.48 -7.06
CA ARG A 18 19.81 -1.34 -8.43
C ARG A 18 21.25 -1.82 -8.54
N ALA A 19 22.10 -1.57 -7.55
CA ALA A 19 23.47 -2.04 -7.56
C ALA A 19 23.52 -3.58 -7.49
N GLU A 20 22.71 -4.18 -6.63
CA GLU A 20 22.58 -5.63 -6.48
C GLU A 20 22.00 -6.28 -7.75
N ALA A 21 20.92 -5.74 -8.28
CA ALA A 21 20.28 -6.20 -9.52
C ALA A 21 21.23 -6.09 -10.74
N THR A 22 22.02 -5.00 -10.83
CA THR A 22 23.05 -4.85 -11.86
C THR A 22 24.14 -5.91 -11.72
N ALA A 23 24.61 -6.18 -10.50
CA ALA A 23 25.59 -7.22 -10.25
C ALA A 23 25.06 -8.63 -10.59
N ALA A 24 23.75 -8.86 -10.42
CA ALA A 24 23.06 -10.08 -10.78
C ALA A 24 22.69 -10.19 -12.28
N GLY A 25 22.89 -9.13 -13.07
CA GLY A 25 22.58 -9.10 -14.51
C GLY A 25 21.10 -8.91 -14.86
N VAL A 26 20.29 -8.40 -13.93
CA VAL A 26 18.84 -8.15 -14.06
C VAL A 26 18.45 -6.73 -13.61
N PRO A 27 19.10 -5.67 -14.15
CA PRO A 27 18.97 -4.29 -13.65
C PRO A 27 17.54 -3.73 -13.69
N GLU A 28 16.66 -4.30 -14.52
CA GLU A 28 15.26 -3.91 -14.68
C GLU A 28 14.41 -4.15 -13.43
N ILE A 29 14.79 -5.07 -12.54
CA ILE A 29 14.03 -5.37 -11.31
C ILE A 29 13.97 -4.14 -10.39
N ALA A 30 14.99 -3.27 -10.43
CA ALA A 30 14.99 -2.03 -9.64
C ALA A 30 14.04 -0.96 -10.20
N ASP A 31 13.50 -1.12 -11.41
CA ASP A 31 12.54 -0.17 -11.98
C ASP A 31 11.14 -0.34 -11.38
N ASP A 32 10.85 -1.52 -10.83
CA ASP A 32 9.61 -1.81 -10.09
C ASP A 32 9.52 -1.02 -8.77
N LEU A 33 10.67 -0.60 -8.22
CA LEU A 33 10.74 0.20 -6.99
C LEU A 33 10.56 1.70 -7.22
N ARG A 34 10.33 2.14 -8.48
CA ARG A 34 10.10 3.56 -8.79
C ARG A 34 8.88 4.08 -8.02
N LEU A 35 8.98 5.26 -7.43
CA LEU A 35 7.82 5.89 -6.78
C LEU A 35 6.80 6.33 -7.83
N VAL A 36 5.53 6.18 -7.50
CA VAL A 36 4.40 6.73 -8.23
C VAL A 36 3.51 7.61 -7.37
N ASN A 37 3.32 8.81 -7.87
CA ASN A 37 2.56 9.87 -7.22
C ASN A 37 1.12 9.89 -7.68
N ALA A 38 0.24 10.32 -6.78
CA ALA A 38 -1.12 10.67 -7.13
C ALA A 38 -1.16 11.98 -7.92
N PRO A 39 -2.16 12.17 -8.80
CA PRO A 39 -2.39 13.45 -9.44
C PRO A 39 -2.75 14.52 -8.39
N PRO A 40 -2.32 15.79 -8.56
CA PRO A 40 -2.63 16.89 -7.62
C PRO A 40 -4.13 17.10 -7.38
N ALA A 41 -4.98 16.67 -8.30
CA ALA A 41 -6.43 16.71 -8.15
C ALA A 41 -6.93 15.95 -6.90
N LEU A 42 -6.17 14.95 -6.41
CA LEU A 42 -6.50 14.21 -5.19
C LEU A 42 -6.62 15.12 -3.96
N LEU A 43 -5.85 16.21 -3.90
CA LEU A 43 -5.89 17.19 -2.80
C LEU A 43 -7.26 17.87 -2.65
N THR A 44 -8.11 17.79 -3.68
CA THR A 44 -9.42 18.44 -3.70
C THR A 44 -10.58 17.47 -3.48
N VAL A 45 -10.30 16.17 -3.29
CA VAL A 45 -11.33 15.15 -3.06
C VAL A 45 -11.81 15.22 -1.60
N PRO A 46 -13.03 15.70 -1.31
CA PRO A 46 -13.41 16.02 0.08
C PRO A 46 -13.51 14.82 1.01
N ALA A 47 -13.83 13.64 0.46
CA ALA A 47 -13.96 12.40 1.21
C ALA A 47 -12.63 11.64 1.36
N PHE A 48 -11.54 12.11 0.75
CA PHE A 48 -10.23 11.48 0.87
C PHE A 48 -9.43 12.18 1.99
N PRO A 49 -8.80 11.44 2.93
CA PRO A 49 -8.07 12.05 4.03
C PRO A 49 -6.95 12.98 3.54
N SER A 50 -6.88 14.20 4.07
CA SER A 50 -5.93 15.24 3.63
C SER A 50 -4.49 14.77 3.73
N ASP A 51 -4.11 14.16 4.86
CA ASP A 51 -2.73 13.75 5.13
C ASP A 51 -2.29 12.64 4.17
N ALA A 52 -3.20 11.72 3.86
CA ALA A 52 -2.98 10.69 2.85
C ALA A 52 -2.86 11.30 1.45
N ALA A 53 -3.74 12.26 1.10
CA ALA A 53 -3.67 12.94 -0.19
C ALA A 53 -2.34 13.67 -0.38
N HIS A 54 -1.91 14.44 0.62
CA HIS A 54 -0.63 15.14 0.62
C HIS A 54 0.54 14.16 0.47
N PHE A 55 0.58 13.09 1.26
CA PHE A 55 1.64 12.10 1.17
C PHE A 55 1.71 11.46 -0.23
N LEU A 56 0.57 11.05 -0.79
CA LEU A 56 0.51 10.39 -2.09
C LEU A 56 0.86 11.34 -3.25
N VAL A 57 0.52 12.62 -3.15
CA VAL A 57 0.88 13.61 -4.18
C VAL A 57 2.37 13.98 -4.09
N GLU A 58 2.89 14.20 -2.88
CA GLU A 58 4.27 14.66 -2.67
C GLU A 58 5.30 13.55 -2.84
N ALA A 59 5.05 12.38 -2.24
CA ALA A 59 5.98 11.25 -2.27
C ALA A 59 5.48 10.06 -3.09
N GLY A 60 4.20 9.74 -2.99
CA GLY A 60 3.66 8.52 -3.59
C GLY A 60 4.05 7.25 -2.82
N LEU A 61 3.93 6.12 -3.50
CA LEU A 61 4.38 4.79 -3.05
C LEU A 61 5.13 4.10 -4.20
N PRO A 62 5.95 3.07 -3.95
CA PRO A 62 6.61 2.34 -5.03
C PRO A 62 5.59 1.72 -6.00
N TRP A 63 5.93 1.61 -7.29
CA TRP A 63 5.07 1.01 -8.30
C TRP A 63 4.71 -0.44 -7.94
N SER A 64 5.71 -1.21 -7.51
CA SER A 64 5.59 -2.53 -6.96
C SER A 64 6.57 -2.69 -5.79
N CYS A 65 6.23 -3.54 -4.84
CA CYS A 65 7.00 -3.77 -3.63
C CYS A 65 6.78 -5.19 -3.12
N ALA A 66 7.80 -5.80 -2.51
CA ALA A 66 7.59 -7.03 -1.76
C ALA A 66 6.57 -6.78 -0.62
N PRO A 67 5.76 -7.78 -0.22
CA PRO A 67 5.58 -9.11 -0.81
C PRO A 67 4.48 -9.12 -1.90
N PHE A 68 4.82 -8.79 -3.14
CA PHE A 68 3.90 -8.79 -4.30
C PHE A 68 2.81 -7.71 -4.29
N LEU A 69 3.06 -6.60 -3.59
CA LEU A 69 2.17 -5.44 -3.61
C LEU A 69 2.44 -4.59 -4.86
N SER A 70 1.38 -4.08 -5.47
CA SER A 70 1.46 -3.08 -6.55
C SER A 70 0.65 -1.86 -6.18
N PHE A 71 1.10 -0.67 -6.60
CA PHE A 71 0.45 0.60 -6.29
C PHE A 71 0.25 1.50 -7.53
N GLU A 72 0.29 0.92 -8.73
CA GLU A 72 0.04 1.62 -9.99
C GLU A 72 -1.27 2.45 -9.97
N ALA A 73 -2.31 1.96 -9.27
CA ALA A 73 -3.61 2.62 -9.21
C ALA A 73 -3.55 4.06 -8.67
N ILE A 74 -2.53 4.40 -7.87
CA ILE A 74 -2.28 5.75 -7.36
C ILE A 74 -2.13 6.78 -8.50
N THR A 75 -1.50 6.40 -9.62
CA THR A 75 -1.26 7.30 -10.77
C THR A 75 -2.53 7.86 -11.40
N ARG A 76 -3.66 7.16 -11.21
CA ARG A 76 -4.98 7.56 -11.72
C ARG A 76 -5.76 8.42 -10.72
N GLY A 77 -5.17 8.67 -9.55
CA GLY A 77 -5.90 9.06 -8.34
C GLY A 77 -6.57 7.82 -7.76
N PRO A 78 -6.42 7.55 -6.44
CA PRO A 78 -7.12 6.44 -5.80
C PRO A 78 -8.60 6.41 -6.20
N ILE A 79 -9.02 5.29 -6.77
CA ILE A 79 -10.34 5.15 -7.43
C ILE A 79 -11.30 4.55 -6.41
N PRO A 80 -12.52 5.08 -6.24
CA PRO A 80 -13.54 4.42 -5.43
C PRO A 80 -13.72 2.96 -5.86
N LEU A 81 -13.69 2.02 -4.90
CA LEU A 81 -13.69 0.58 -5.19
C LEU A 81 -14.87 0.18 -6.08
N VAL A 82 -16.07 0.68 -5.75
CA VAL A 82 -17.29 0.41 -6.52
C VAL A 82 -17.23 0.94 -7.95
N GLN A 83 -16.48 2.02 -8.19
CA GLN A 83 -16.28 2.56 -9.53
C GLN A 83 -15.30 1.69 -10.33
N TYR A 84 -14.23 1.22 -9.70
CA TYR A 84 -13.24 0.36 -10.35
C TYR A 84 -13.86 -0.94 -10.86
N TYR A 85 -14.66 -1.61 -10.03
CA TYR A 85 -15.35 -2.86 -10.39
C TYR A 85 -16.67 -2.62 -11.15
N GLY A 86 -17.12 -1.38 -11.29
CA GLY A 86 -18.38 -1.02 -11.95
C GLY A 86 -19.58 -1.11 -11.00
N ALA A 87 -20.16 0.04 -10.65
CA ALA A 87 -21.18 0.18 -9.61
C ALA A 87 -22.43 -0.70 -9.87
N GLN A 88 -22.76 -0.96 -11.14
CA GLN A 88 -23.88 -1.82 -11.54
C GLN A 88 -23.72 -3.29 -11.14
N GLN A 89 -22.51 -3.73 -10.77
CA GLN A 89 -22.25 -5.10 -10.32
C GLN A 89 -22.63 -5.33 -8.86
N PHE A 90 -22.93 -4.27 -8.11
CA PHE A 90 -23.16 -4.33 -6.67
C PHE A 90 -24.64 -4.15 -6.32
N PRO A 91 -25.19 -4.95 -5.40
CA PRO A 91 -26.48 -4.63 -4.80
C PRO A 91 -26.39 -3.33 -3.99
N PRO A 92 -27.51 -2.62 -3.77
CA PRO A 92 -27.52 -1.36 -3.02
C PRO A 92 -26.88 -1.42 -1.63
N SER A 93 -26.99 -2.56 -0.95
CA SER A 93 -26.36 -2.79 0.36
C SER A 93 -24.83 -2.78 0.29
N ASP A 94 -24.25 -3.33 -0.78
CA ASP A 94 -22.81 -3.36 -0.98
C ASP A 94 -22.28 -1.99 -1.44
N LEU A 95 -23.05 -1.26 -2.26
CA LEU A 95 -22.67 0.11 -2.65
C LEU A 95 -22.44 1.01 -1.43
N SER A 96 -23.38 1.01 -0.49
CA SER A 96 -23.27 1.82 0.73
C SER A 96 -22.12 1.37 1.63
N ARG A 97 -21.93 0.05 1.78
CA ARG A 97 -20.85 -0.53 2.59
C ARG A 97 -19.47 -0.27 2.00
N LEU A 98 -19.35 -0.23 0.67
CA LEU A 98 -18.08 -0.14 -0.06
C LEU A 98 -17.73 1.29 -0.51
N ALA A 99 -18.66 2.24 -0.40
CA ALA A 99 -18.45 3.64 -0.76
C ALA A 99 -17.21 4.30 -0.13
N PRO A 100 -16.80 3.99 1.12
CA PRO A 100 -15.63 4.63 1.73
C PRO A 100 -14.27 4.14 1.23
N PHE A 101 -14.22 3.08 0.42
CA PHE A 101 -12.96 2.46 0.03
C PHE A 101 -12.41 3.03 -1.28
N TYR A 102 -11.15 3.43 -1.26
CA TYR A 102 -10.39 3.90 -2.42
C TYR A 102 -9.23 2.96 -2.71
N ILE A 103 -9.16 2.43 -3.92
CA ILE A 103 -8.09 1.50 -4.32
C ILE A 103 -6.77 2.25 -4.44
N LEU A 104 -5.76 1.75 -3.72
CA LEU A 104 -4.37 2.16 -3.81
C LEU A 104 -3.57 1.20 -4.67
N GLY A 105 -3.95 -0.07 -4.68
CA GLY A 105 -3.10 -1.14 -5.17
C GLY A 105 -3.72 -2.53 -5.07
N PHE A 106 -2.90 -3.56 -5.25
CA PHE A 106 -3.29 -4.98 -5.19
C PHE A 106 -2.20 -5.83 -4.55
N ASP A 107 -2.57 -7.00 -4.04
CA ASP A 107 -1.67 -7.95 -3.36
C ASP A 107 -1.05 -9.05 -4.25
N GLY A 108 -1.19 -8.94 -5.56
CA GLY A 108 -0.70 -9.95 -6.50
C GLY A 108 -1.60 -11.19 -6.65
N ALA A 109 -2.53 -11.43 -5.72
CA ALA A 109 -3.61 -12.41 -5.84
C ALA A 109 -4.91 -11.83 -6.40
N GLY A 110 -4.95 -10.50 -6.57
CA GLY A 110 -6.09 -9.76 -7.14
C GLY A 110 -6.95 -9.06 -6.09
N ASP A 111 -6.65 -9.22 -4.79
CA ASP A 111 -7.35 -8.50 -3.74
C ASP A 111 -6.90 -7.03 -3.71
N PRO A 112 -7.83 -6.07 -3.74
CA PRO A 112 -7.47 -4.66 -3.71
C PRO A 112 -6.97 -4.24 -2.32
N LEU A 113 -5.85 -3.53 -2.32
CA LEU A 113 -5.41 -2.70 -1.21
C LEU A 113 -6.17 -1.37 -1.27
N CYS A 114 -6.90 -1.06 -0.22
CA CYS A 114 -7.75 0.12 -0.16
C CYS A 114 -7.41 1.01 1.03
N LEU A 115 -7.56 2.31 0.84
CA LEU A 115 -7.75 3.28 1.91
C LEU A 115 -9.23 3.29 2.31
N ASP A 116 -9.51 3.22 3.61
CA ASP A 116 -10.84 3.32 4.21
C ASP A 116 -11.06 4.73 4.76
N SER A 117 -11.77 5.58 3.99
CA SER A 117 -12.00 6.96 4.40
C SER A 117 -12.96 7.11 5.59
N SER A 118 -13.69 6.06 5.94
CA SER A 118 -14.56 6.05 7.13
C SER A 118 -13.80 5.79 8.43
N ARG A 119 -12.52 5.41 8.33
CA ARG A 119 -11.64 5.06 9.45
C ARG A 119 -10.31 5.80 9.36
N ASP A 120 -10.37 7.13 9.22
CA ASP A 120 -9.22 8.02 9.23
C ASP A 120 -8.08 7.63 8.27
N GLY A 121 -8.42 6.93 7.16
CA GLY A 121 -7.45 6.52 6.16
C GLY A 121 -6.69 5.23 6.47
N GLU A 122 -7.25 4.34 7.29
CA GLU A 122 -6.72 2.98 7.48
C GLU A 122 -6.55 2.25 6.14
N ILE A 123 -5.48 1.47 6.03
CA ILE A 123 -5.18 0.65 4.85
C ILE A 123 -5.62 -0.78 5.11
N VAL A 124 -6.31 -1.36 4.14
CA VAL A 124 -6.87 -2.70 4.23
C VAL A 124 -6.70 -3.48 2.94
N ALA A 125 -6.62 -4.80 3.03
CA ALA A 125 -6.85 -5.70 1.91
C ALA A 125 -8.29 -6.21 2.02
N LEU A 126 -9.03 -6.15 0.91
CA LEU A 126 -10.40 -6.66 0.83
C LEU A 126 -10.43 -7.89 -0.06
N ASP A 127 -10.96 -8.99 0.46
CA ASP A 127 -11.06 -10.24 -0.29
C ASP A 127 -12.11 -10.11 -1.40
N HIS A 128 -11.66 -10.12 -2.65
CA HIS A 128 -12.53 -9.91 -3.80
C HIS A 128 -13.42 -11.12 -4.10
N GLU A 129 -13.01 -12.32 -3.69
CA GLU A 129 -13.74 -13.57 -3.93
C GLU A 129 -15.00 -13.69 -3.06
N ASN A 130 -14.99 -13.10 -1.87
CA ASN A 130 -16.15 -13.10 -0.97
C ASN A 130 -16.98 -11.81 -0.99
N ARG A 131 -16.92 -11.04 -2.09
CA ARG A 131 -17.60 -9.73 -2.24
C ARG A 131 -17.13 -8.70 -1.22
N PHE A 132 -15.83 -8.69 -0.94
CA PHE A 132 -15.18 -7.69 -0.07
C PHE A 132 -15.74 -7.71 1.36
N GLN A 133 -16.20 -8.87 1.84
CA GLN A 133 -16.72 -9.06 3.20
C GLN A 133 -15.59 -9.25 4.19
N THR A 134 -14.56 -10.00 3.80
CA THR A 134 -13.34 -10.14 4.61
C THR A 134 -12.45 -8.93 4.40
N ARG A 135 -12.14 -8.26 5.52
CA ARG A 135 -11.24 -7.11 5.61
C ARG A 135 -10.04 -7.51 6.45
N LYS A 136 -8.84 -7.47 5.86
CA LYS A 136 -7.58 -7.66 6.57
C LYS A 136 -6.92 -6.30 6.79
N PHE A 137 -6.52 -6.02 8.03
CA PHE A 137 -5.82 -4.78 8.36
C PHE A 137 -4.39 -4.81 7.78
N VAL A 138 -3.98 -3.74 7.11
CA VAL A 138 -2.65 -3.62 6.51
C VAL A 138 -1.82 -2.62 7.30
N SER A 139 -2.34 -1.40 7.49
CA SER A 139 -1.65 -0.35 8.25
C SER A 139 -2.61 0.74 8.70
N SER A 140 -2.22 1.47 9.74
CA SER A 140 -3.02 2.55 10.34
C SER A 140 -3.25 3.72 9.40
N ASN A 141 -2.31 4.02 8.49
CA ASN A 141 -2.43 5.05 7.45
C ASN A 141 -1.34 4.88 6.37
N ILE A 142 -1.34 5.76 5.36
CA ILE A 142 -0.34 5.76 4.27
C ILE A 142 1.09 5.94 4.78
N ALA A 143 1.33 6.80 5.78
CA ALA A 143 2.67 7.08 6.25
C ALA A 143 3.26 5.88 7.01
N THR A 144 2.45 5.15 7.78
CA THR A 144 2.86 3.91 8.45
C THR A 144 3.01 2.76 7.45
N LEU A 145 2.17 2.70 6.40
CA LEU A 145 2.37 1.75 5.30
C LEU A 145 3.72 1.97 4.62
N ALA A 146 4.03 3.22 4.23
CA ALA A 146 5.30 3.58 3.60
C ALA A 146 6.51 3.22 4.48
N GLU A 147 6.39 3.40 5.80
CA GLU A 147 7.42 2.99 6.76
C GLU A 147 7.55 1.46 6.86
N ALA A 148 6.45 0.71 6.82
CA ALA A 148 6.49 -0.75 6.78
C ALA A 148 7.14 -1.27 5.47
N LEU A 149 6.86 -0.66 4.31
CA LEU A 149 7.53 -1.02 3.06
C LEU A 149 9.05 -0.80 3.15
N LEU A 150 9.51 0.27 3.79
CA LEU A 150 10.94 0.47 4.08
C LEU A 150 11.50 -0.64 4.96
N VAL A 151 10.76 -1.09 5.98
CA VAL A 151 11.21 -2.20 6.85
C VAL A 151 11.39 -3.47 6.03
N VAL A 152 10.46 -3.81 5.12
CA VAL A 152 10.58 -4.99 4.25
C VAL A 152 11.92 -5.00 3.49
N HIS A 153 12.36 -3.85 2.98
CA HIS A 153 13.58 -3.77 2.17
C HIS A 153 14.87 -3.50 2.97
N THR A 154 14.79 -3.01 4.20
CA THR A 154 15.98 -2.56 4.96
C THR A 154 16.32 -3.44 6.15
N LYS A 155 15.46 -4.41 6.48
CA LYS A 155 15.60 -5.28 7.65
C LYS A 155 15.44 -6.75 7.25
N PRO A 156 16.08 -7.68 7.99
CA PRO A 156 15.76 -9.09 7.86
C PRO A 156 14.26 -9.33 8.04
N HIS A 157 13.65 -10.16 7.19
CA HIS A 157 12.21 -10.44 7.24
C HIS A 157 11.77 -11.06 8.57
N GLU A 158 12.65 -11.81 9.23
CA GLU A 158 12.43 -12.38 10.57
C GLU A 158 12.23 -11.32 11.66
N ASP A 159 12.81 -10.13 11.49
CA ASP A 159 12.72 -9.00 12.41
C ASP A 159 11.60 -8.01 12.05
N PHE A 160 10.84 -8.28 10.96
CA PHE A 160 9.85 -7.35 10.42
C PHE A 160 8.83 -6.91 11.48
N VAL A 161 8.27 -7.88 12.21
CA VAL A 161 7.24 -7.64 13.24
C VAL A 161 7.77 -6.75 14.35
N GLU A 162 9.00 -6.99 14.82
CA GLU A 162 9.62 -6.17 15.88
C GLU A 162 9.74 -4.70 15.44
N HIS A 163 10.17 -4.46 14.20
CA HIS A 163 10.34 -3.11 13.68
C HIS A 163 9.00 -2.40 13.46
N VAL A 164 7.99 -3.09 12.90
CA VAL A 164 6.66 -2.51 12.68
C VAL A 164 5.96 -2.20 14.00
N GLN A 165 6.13 -3.04 15.03
CA GLN A 165 5.53 -2.86 16.35
C GLN A 165 5.89 -1.51 16.97
N ALA A 166 7.06 -0.95 16.64
CA ALA A 166 7.53 0.32 17.18
C ALA A 166 6.72 1.55 16.70
N PHE A 167 6.08 1.48 15.53
CA PHE A 167 5.36 2.61 14.93
C PHE A 167 3.91 2.31 14.51
N ASP A 168 3.56 1.04 14.28
CA ASP A 168 2.20 0.59 13.97
C ASP A 168 1.90 -0.77 14.64
N PRO A 169 1.67 -0.80 15.98
CA PRO A 169 1.39 -2.02 16.74
C PRO A 169 0.32 -2.95 16.15
N ARG A 170 -0.71 -2.38 15.53
CA ARG A 170 -1.80 -3.15 14.92
C ARG A 170 -1.36 -3.84 13.64
N ALA A 171 -0.45 -3.24 12.88
CA ALA A 171 0.10 -3.82 11.66
C ALA A 171 1.12 -4.92 11.95
N ALA A 172 1.67 -4.93 13.16
CA ALA A 172 2.58 -5.97 13.64
C ALA A 172 1.87 -7.21 14.21
N GLU A 173 0.55 -7.16 14.41
CA GLU A 173 -0.21 -8.32 14.88
C GLU A 173 -0.06 -9.50 13.90
N PRO A 174 0.13 -10.75 14.37
CA PRO A 174 0.31 -11.91 13.47
C PRO A 174 -0.87 -12.18 12.53
N SER A 175 -2.05 -11.66 12.84
CA SER A 175 -3.27 -11.73 12.02
C SER A 175 -3.38 -10.60 11.00
N ALA A 176 -2.55 -9.56 11.09
CA ALA A 176 -2.50 -8.48 10.12
C ALA A 176 -1.93 -8.97 8.79
N PHE A 177 -2.21 -8.22 7.74
CA PHE A 177 -1.88 -8.61 6.38
C PHE A 177 -0.36 -8.70 6.14
N LEU A 178 0.42 -7.67 6.51
CA LEU A 178 1.84 -7.63 6.16
C LEU A 178 2.68 -8.73 6.84
N PRO A 179 2.55 -9.02 8.14
CA PRO A 179 3.31 -10.11 8.78
C PRO A 179 3.06 -11.48 8.13
N LEU A 180 1.80 -11.78 7.76
CA LEU A 180 1.46 -13.02 7.07
C LEU A 180 2.16 -13.12 5.71
N GLN A 181 2.17 -12.03 4.96
CA GLN A 181 2.74 -12.01 3.62
C GLN A 181 4.28 -12.02 3.62
N VAL A 182 4.91 -11.28 4.54
CA VAL A 182 6.37 -11.26 4.69
C VAL A 182 6.89 -12.62 5.12
N ARG A 183 6.17 -13.34 5.99
CA ARG A 183 6.54 -14.70 6.40
C ARG A 183 6.64 -15.66 5.21
N MET A 184 5.77 -15.53 4.21
CA MET A 184 5.83 -16.35 2.99
C MET A 184 7.07 -16.08 2.12
N LEU A 185 7.84 -15.02 2.39
CA LEU A 185 9.13 -14.77 1.73
C LEU A 185 10.30 -15.50 2.41
N ILE A 186 10.08 -16.08 3.60
CA ILE A 186 11.09 -16.78 4.40
C ILE A 186 10.97 -18.31 4.23
N ASP A 187 9.75 -18.79 3.96
CA ASP A 187 9.40 -20.20 3.79
C ASP A 187 9.70 -20.72 2.36
#